data_AF-A0A521NT80-F1
#
_entry.id   AF-A0A521NT80-F1
#
_cell.length_a   1.000
_cell.length_b   1.000
_cell.length_c   1.000
_cell.angle_alpha   90.00
_cell.angle_beta   90.00
_cell.angle_gamma   90.00
#
_symmetry.space_group_name_H-M   'P 1'
#
loop_
_entity.id
_entity.type
_entity.pdbx_description
1 polymer ?
#
loop_
_entity_poly.entity_id
_entity_poly.type
_entity_poly.pdbx_seq_one_letter_code
_entity_poly.pdbx_strand_id
1 'polypeptide(L)' 'AIHKACGFRIVGTREKIGKMNGVWRDTVLLEKRSAHV' A
#
# COMPACT_ATOMS: atom_id res chain seq x y z
N ALA A 1 5.26 1.49 -9.04
CA ALA A 1 6.18 2.59 -9.42
C ALA A 1 5.61 3.98 -9.12
N ILE A 2 4.38 4.31 -9.58
CA ILE A 2 3.76 5.64 -9.41
C ILE A 2 3.65 6.14 -7.96
N HIS A 3 3.22 5.28 -7.02
CA HIS A 3 3.07 5.68 -5.61
C HIS A 3 4.38 6.23 -5.00
N LYS A 4 5.52 5.58 -5.27
CA LYS A 4 6.84 6.05 -4.80
C LYS A 4 7.19 7.42 -5.41
N ALA A 5 6.91 7.62 -6.71
CA ALA A 5 7.14 8.89 -7.38
C ALA A 5 6.26 10.02 -6.83
N CYS A 6 5.04 9.70 -6.36
CA CYS A 6 4.14 10.67 -5.72
C CYS A 6 4.46 10.94 -4.23
N GLY A 7 5.55 10.38 -3.71
CA GLY A 7 6.01 10.58 -2.33
C GLY A 7 5.38 9.66 -1.29
N PHE A 8 4.75 8.56 -1.69
CA PHE A 8 4.32 7.52 -0.76
C PHE A 8 5.47 6.58 -0.41
N ARG A 9 5.49 6.12 0.84
CA ARG A 9 6.40 5.06 1.31
C ARG A 9 5.62 3.82 1.75
N ILE A 10 6.24 2.65 1.58
CA ILE A 10 5.69 1.39 2.07
C ILE A 10 5.93 1.31 3.58
N VAL A 11 4.88 0.99 4.34
CA VAL A 11 4.95 0.81 5.80
C VAL A 11 4.69 -0.63 6.23
N GLY A 12 4.31 -1.49 5.29
CA GLY A 12 4.15 -2.92 5.54
C GLY A 12 3.39 -3.60 4.41
N THR A 13 3.23 -4.90 4.56
CA THR A 13 2.42 -5.73 3.69
C THR A 13 1.54 -6.62 4.55
N ARG A 14 0.31 -6.84 4.13
CA ARG A 14 -0.61 -7.80 4.74
C ARG A 14 -0.88 -8.91 3.76
N GLU A 15 -0.62 -10.14 4.16
CA GLU A 15 -0.71 -11.29 3.26
C GLU A 15 -2.15 -11.83 3.18
N LYS A 16 -2.62 -12.09 1.95
CA LYS A 16 -3.88 -12.80 1.65
C LYS A 16 -5.10 -12.28 2.41
N ILE A 17 -5.22 -10.97 2.57
CA ILE A 17 -6.37 -10.37 3.28
C ILE A 17 -7.52 -9.95 2.35
N GLY A 18 -7.26 -9.84 1.04
CA GLY A 18 -8.27 -9.46 0.05
C GLY A 18 -8.49 -10.55 -0.99
N LYS A 19 -9.75 -10.89 -1.28
CA LYS A 19 -10.11 -11.82 -2.36
C LYS A 19 -10.81 -11.07 -3.48
N MET A 20 -10.29 -11.16 -4.70
CA MET A 20 -10.90 -10.56 -5.89
C MET A 20 -10.84 -11.58 -7.03
N ASN A 21 -11.98 -11.84 -7.68
CA ASN A 21 -12.12 -12.86 -8.73
C ASN A 21 -11.56 -14.23 -8.33
N GLY A 22 -11.88 -14.69 -7.11
CA GLY A 22 -11.42 -15.99 -6.61
C GLY A 22 -9.99 -16.03 -6.07
N VAL A 23 -9.16 -15.02 -6.35
CA VAL A 23 -7.73 -15.00 -6.01
C VAL A 23 -7.48 -14.16 -4.76
N TRP A 24 -6.78 -14.75 -3.79
CA TRP A 24 -6.26 -14.04 -2.62
C TRP A 24 -5.05 -13.20 -2.99
N ARG A 25 -5.01 -11.96 -2.51
CA ARG A 25 -3.93 -11.00 -2.77
C ARG A 25 -3.40 -10.43 -1.47
N ASP A 26 -2.13 -10.11 -1.51
CA ASP A 26 -1.48 -9.32 -0.49
C ASP A 26 -1.77 -7.85 -0.72
N THR A 27 -1.87 -7.09 0.36
CA THR A 27 -2.12 -5.66 0.34
C THR A 27 -0.89 -4.93 0.86
N VAL A 28 -0.32 -4.06 0.04
CA VAL A 28 0.77 -3.18 0.45
C VAL A 28 0.18 -1.96 1.16
N LEU A 29 0.65 -1.69 2.38
CA LEU A 29 0.30 -0.50 3.13
C LEU A 29 1.23 0.64 2.75
N LEU A 30 0.65 1.77 2.39
CA LEU A 30 1.35 2.97 1.95
C LEU A 30 0.98 4.13 2.87
N GLU A 31 1.94 5.01 3.13
CA GLU A 31 1.67 6.30 3.76
C GLU A 31 2.37 7.43 2.99
N LYS A 32 1.86 8.65 3.16
CA LYS A 32 2.53 9.89 2.76
C LYS A 32 2.38 10.88 3.90
N ARG A 33 3.50 11.37 4.44
CA ARG A 33 3.48 12.32 5.55
C ARG A 33 3.35 13.75 5.02
N SER A 34 2.46 14.52 5.63
CA SER A 34 2.39 15.97 5.44
C SER A 34 3.55 16.63 6.19
N ALA A 35 4.08 17.72 5.64
CA ALA A 35 5.05 18.57 6.32
C ALA A 35 4.38 19.51 7.35
N HIS A 36 3.06 19.64 7.26
CA HIS A 36 2.24 20.37 8.22
C HIS A 36 1.59 19.39 9.20
N VAL A 37 1.70 19.72 10.48
CA VAL A 37 1.06 19.02 11.61
C VAL A 37 -0.22 19.74 11.97
#